data_AF-A0A0G1LFU0-F1
#
_entry.id   AF-A0A0G1LFU0-F1
#
_cell.length_a   1.000
_cell.length_b   1.000
_cell.length_c   1.000
_cell.angle_alpha   90.00
_cell.angle_beta   90.00
_cell.angle_gamma   90.00
#
_symmetry.space_group_name_H-M   'P 1'
#
loop_
_entity.id
_entity.type
_entity.pdbx_description
1 polymer ?
#
loop_
_entity_poly.entity_id
_entity_poly.type
_entity_poly.pdbx_seq_one_letter_code
_entity_poly.pdbx_strand_id
1 'polypeptide(L)'
;MANWAGFAALFFKFRFPQVPFILTLQEGDPIPYIKHKVRFVFPLFKKIFTRADIIQTISRYLADWAREMGYKGGVEVIPNGVDVKKFTADVQSRALDKENVILITTSRLVEKNGIKDIINALKFLPNVKLRILGAGPLESELKLLATGLPVEFV
;
A
#
# COMPACT_ATOMS: atom_id res chain seq x y z
N MET A 1 -5.68 -10.17 -5.90
CA MET A 1 -5.27 -8.85 -6.41
C MET A 1 -5.84 -8.66 -7.80
N ALA A 2 -6.26 -7.44 -8.13
CA ALA A 2 -6.72 -7.09 -9.47
C ALA A 2 -5.50 -6.75 -10.35
N ASN A 3 -4.68 -7.78 -10.60
CA ASN A 3 -3.45 -7.72 -11.39
C ASN A 3 -3.43 -8.88 -12.40
N TRP A 4 -2.24 -9.25 -12.90
CA TRP A 4 -2.06 -10.36 -13.84
C TRP A 4 -2.71 -11.68 -13.39
N ALA A 5 -2.65 -12.00 -12.09
CA ALA A 5 -3.29 -13.19 -11.54
C ALA A 5 -4.83 -13.12 -11.64
N GLY A 6 -5.41 -11.91 -11.61
CA GLY A 6 -6.84 -11.70 -11.81
C GLY A 6 -7.32 -12.13 -13.19
N PHE A 7 -6.52 -11.94 -14.24
CA PHE A 7 -6.85 -12.45 -15.58
C PHE A 7 -6.83 -13.98 -15.63
N ALA A 8 -5.82 -14.61 -15.02
CA ALA A 8 -5.77 -16.08 -14.93
C ALA A 8 -7.00 -16.64 -14.20
N ALA A 9 -7.38 -16.04 -13.07
CA ALA A 9 -8.59 -16.42 -12.33
C ALA A 9 -9.87 -16.21 -13.15
N LEU A 10 -9.97 -15.11 -13.90
CA LEU A 10 -11.09 -14.84 -14.79
C LEU A 10 -11.25 -15.92 -15.86
N PHE A 11 -10.17 -16.27 -16.56
CA PHE A 11 -10.21 -17.29 -17.59
C PHE A 11 -10.51 -18.68 -17.02
N PHE A 12 -9.99 -18.98 -15.83
CA PHE A 12 -10.33 -20.20 -15.09
C PHE A 12 -11.83 -20.24 -14.76
N LYS A 13 -12.41 -19.15 -14.22
CA LYS A 13 -13.84 -19.04 -13.92
C LYS A 13 -14.72 -19.16 -15.16
N PHE A 14 -14.25 -18.74 -16.34
CA PHE A 14 -14.98 -18.99 -17.60
C PHE A 14 -15.03 -20.47 -17.96
N ARG A 15 -13.95 -21.23 -17.74
CA ARG A 15 -13.92 -22.67 -18.02
C ARG A 15 -14.63 -23.49 -16.95
N PHE A 16 -14.56 -23.07 -15.70
CA PHE A 16 -15.07 -23.78 -14.53
C PHE A 16 -16.03 -22.90 -13.72
N PRO A 17 -17.22 -22.57 -14.25
CA PRO A 17 -18.13 -21.60 -13.63
C PRO A 17 -18.63 -22.00 -12.24
N GLN A 18 -18.65 -23.29 -11.94
CA GLN A 18 -19.09 -23.84 -10.66
C GLN A 18 -18.06 -23.64 -9.52
N VAL A 19 -16.80 -23.33 -9.85
CA VAL A 19 -15.76 -23.13 -8.85
C VAL A 19 -15.88 -21.71 -8.28
N PRO A 20 -15.93 -21.53 -6.95
CA PRO A 20 -15.96 -20.21 -6.34
C PRO A 20 -14.72 -19.39 -6.66
N PHE A 21 -14.92 -18.14 -7.06
CA PHE A 21 -13.90 -17.14 -7.34
C PHE A 21 -14.01 -16.00 -6.34
N ILE A 22 -13.08 -15.97 -5.40
CA ILE A 22 -12.92 -14.90 -4.42
C ILE A 22 -11.85 -13.94 -4.94
N LEU A 23 -12.21 -12.66 -5.09
CA LEU A 23 -11.26 -11.61 -5.46
C LEU A 23 -10.88 -10.80 -4.23
N THR A 24 -9.62 -10.92 -3.81
CA THR A 24 -9.03 -10.10 -2.75
C THR A 24 -8.33 -8.86 -3.33
N LEU A 25 -8.76 -7.65 -2.94
CA LEU A 25 -8.14 -6.38 -3.32
C LEU A 25 -7.16 -5.92 -2.23
N GLN A 26 -5.89 -5.80 -2.60
CA GLN A 26 -4.77 -5.37 -1.75
C GLN A 26 -3.87 -4.38 -2.49
N GLU A 27 -4.41 -3.66 -3.48
CA GLU A 27 -3.61 -2.78 -4.32
C GLU A 27 -3.05 -1.61 -3.51
N GLY A 28 -1.73 -1.42 -3.58
CA GLY A 28 -1.04 -0.27 -3.02
C GLY A 28 -0.54 0.71 -4.07
N ASP A 29 -0.78 0.44 -5.36
CA ASP A 29 -0.50 1.39 -6.44
C ASP A 29 -1.72 2.29 -6.65
N PRO A 30 -1.53 3.56 -7.07
CA PRO A 30 -2.63 4.44 -7.37
C PRO A 30 -3.59 3.84 -8.41
N ILE A 31 -4.90 3.87 -8.15
CA ILE A 31 -5.93 3.36 -9.08
C ILE A 31 -5.79 3.96 -10.51
N PRO A 32 -5.52 5.28 -10.68
CA PRO A 32 -5.30 5.83 -12.02
C PRO A 32 -4.13 5.18 -12.78
N TYR A 33 -3.04 4.86 -12.07
CA TYR A 33 -1.89 4.16 -12.65
C TYR A 33 -2.26 2.75 -13.11
N ILE A 34 -3.05 2.01 -12.31
CA ILE A 34 -3.55 0.69 -12.67
C ILE A 34 -4.48 0.80 -13.90
N LYS A 35 -5.47 1.70 -13.87
CA LYS A 35 -6.41 1.95 -14.99
C LYS A 35 -5.66 2.30 -16.28
N HIS A 36 -4.58 3.09 -16.19
CA HIS A 36 -3.74 3.41 -17.33
C HIS A 36 -3.05 2.17 -17.92
N LYS A 37 -2.46 1.31 -17.07
CA LYS A 37 -1.81 0.07 -17.53
C LYS A 37 -2.76 -0.88 -18.24
N VAL A 38 -3.99 -1.00 -17.77
CA VAL A 38 -4.99 -1.92 -18.34
C VAL A 38 -5.89 -1.26 -19.39
N ARG A 39 -5.60 -0.01 -19.82
CA ARG A 39 -6.50 0.80 -20.66
C ARG A 39 -6.98 0.09 -21.93
N PHE A 40 -6.09 -0.66 -22.59
CA PHE A 40 -6.39 -1.37 -23.83
C PHE A 40 -7.24 -2.63 -23.63
N VAL A 41 -7.24 -3.17 -22.41
CA VAL A 41 -8.01 -4.36 -22.03
C VAL A 41 -9.03 -4.06 -20.93
N PHE A 42 -9.41 -2.78 -20.76
CA PHE A 42 -10.21 -2.32 -19.64
C PHE A 42 -11.57 -3.05 -19.51
N PRO A 43 -12.31 -3.35 -20.59
CA PRO A 43 -13.53 -4.15 -20.49
C PRO A 43 -13.29 -5.56 -19.93
N LEU A 44 -12.17 -6.20 -20.31
CA LEU A 44 -11.80 -7.52 -19.81
C LEU A 44 -11.32 -7.43 -18.35
N PHE A 45 -10.53 -6.41 -18.02
CA PHE A 45 -10.12 -6.12 -16.64
C PHE A 45 -11.33 -5.95 -15.72
N LYS A 46 -12.35 -5.21 -16.16
CA LYS A 46 -13.61 -5.04 -15.42
C LYS A 46 -14.31 -6.37 -15.14
N LYS A 47 -14.19 -7.36 -16.04
CA LYS A 47 -14.76 -8.70 -15.81
C LYS A 47 -14.10 -9.45 -14.65
N ILE A 48 -12.86 -9.14 -14.27
CA ILE A 48 -12.23 -9.71 -13.07
C ILE A 48 -13.08 -9.40 -11.83
N PHE A 49 -13.61 -8.18 -11.75
CA PHE A 49 -14.47 -7.74 -10.65
C PHE A 49 -15.88 -8.33 -10.80
N THR A 50 -16.51 -8.17 -11.97
CA THR A 50 -17.92 -8.55 -12.14
C THR A 50 -18.18 -10.05 -12.21
N ARG A 51 -17.13 -10.89 -12.35
CA ARG A 51 -17.23 -12.35 -12.31
C ARG A 51 -16.81 -12.98 -10.99
N ALA A 52 -16.29 -12.20 -10.04
CA ALA A 52 -16.06 -12.70 -8.69
C ALA A 52 -17.39 -13.07 -8.04
N ASP A 53 -17.41 -14.15 -7.26
CA ASP A 53 -18.60 -14.53 -6.48
C ASP A 53 -18.68 -13.66 -5.22
N ILE A 54 -17.53 -13.37 -4.60
CA ILE A 54 -17.37 -12.44 -3.48
C ILE A 54 -16.08 -11.62 -3.66
N ILE A 55 -16.11 -10.35 -3.25
CA ILE A 55 -14.91 -9.50 -3.19
C ILE A 55 -14.57 -9.21 -1.75
N GLN A 56 -13.33 -9.49 -1.36
CA GLN A 56 -12.76 -9.08 -0.09
C GLN A 56 -11.80 -7.91 -0.32
N THR A 57 -11.85 -6.90 0.54
CA THR A 57 -10.99 -5.71 0.45
C THR A 57 -10.34 -5.40 1.80
N ILE A 58 -9.17 -4.78 1.78
CA ILE A 58 -8.47 -4.39 3.02
C ILE A 58 -8.88 -3.01 3.55
N SER A 59 -9.72 -2.28 2.82
CA SER A 59 -10.16 -0.93 3.18
C SER A 59 -11.46 -0.56 2.46
N ARG A 60 -12.19 0.41 3.01
CA ARG A 60 -13.38 0.99 2.37
C ARG A 60 -13.04 1.62 1.01
N TYR A 61 -11.88 2.25 0.87
CA TYR A 61 -11.42 2.81 -0.40
C TYR A 61 -11.37 1.77 -1.54
N LEU A 62 -10.87 0.57 -1.25
CA LEU A 62 -10.84 -0.50 -2.25
C LEU A 62 -12.22 -1.16 -2.45
N ALA A 63 -13.09 -1.13 -1.43
CA ALA A 63 -14.49 -1.54 -1.58
C ALA A 63 -15.24 -0.61 -2.55
N ASP A 64 -15.05 0.69 -2.44
CA ASP A 64 -15.62 1.69 -3.35
C ASP A 64 -15.10 1.47 -4.77
N TRP A 65 -13.80 1.20 -4.93
CA TRP A 65 -13.24 0.86 -6.23
C TRP A 65 -13.87 -0.40 -6.85
N ALA A 66 -14.16 -1.43 -6.05
CA ALA A 66 -14.88 -2.61 -6.54
C ALA A 66 -16.28 -2.26 -7.07
N ARG A 67 -17.00 -1.34 -6.39
CA ARG A 67 -18.30 -0.82 -6.84
C ARG A 67 -18.17 0.00 -8.13
N GLU A 68 -17.16 0.87 -8.24
CA GLU A 68 -16.85 1.60 -9.48
C GLU A 68 -16.58 0.65 -10.66
N MET A 69 -15.92 -0.48 -10.40
CA MET A 69 -15.68 -1.52 -11.40
C MET A 69 -16.94 -2.34 -11.72
N GLY A 70 -18.10 -1.98 -11.17
CA GLY A 70 -19.41 -2.51 -11.52
C GLY A 70 -19.78 -3.81 -10.80
N TYR A 71 -19.06 -4.18 -9.73
CA TYR A 71 -19.39 -5.35 -8.95
C TYR A 71 -20.65 -5.13 -8.08
N LYS A 72 -21.65 -6.01 -8.24
CA LYS A 72 -22.96 -5.91 -7.59
C LYS A 72 -23.17 -6.90 -6.43
N GLY A 73 -22.24 -7.84 -6.22
CA GLY A 73 -22.34 -8.85 -5.16
C GLY A 73 -21.87 -8.36 -3.79
N GLY A 74 -21.61 -9.31 -2.89
CA GLY A 74 -21.15 -9.06 -1.52
C GLY A 74 -19.70 -8.57 -1.47
N VAL A 75 -19.46 -7.45 -0.77
CA VAL A 75 -18.12 -6.89 -0.55
C VAL A 75 -17.83 -6.88 0.93
N GLU A 76 -16.82 -7.63 1.35
CA GLU A 76 -16.40 -7.71 2.74
C GLU A 76 -15.11 -6.92 2.96
N VAL A 77 -15.10 -6.03 3.96
CA VAL A 77 -13.91 -5.28 4.35
C VAL A 77 -13.23 -6.01 5.49
N ILE A 78 -12.11 -6.68 5.17
CA ILE A 78 -11.26 -7.41 6.11
C ILE A 78 -9.86 -6.82 6.03
N PRO A 79 -9.47 -5.91 6.95
CA PRO A 79 -8.14 -5.30 6.97
C PRO A 79 -7.03 -6.32 7.20
N ASN A 80 -5.81 -5.98 6.77
CA ASN A 80 -4.63 -6.78 7.08
C ASN A 80 -4.34 -6.74 8.59
N GLY A 81 -4.01 -7.90 9.16
CA GLY A 81 -3.61 -8.05 10.56
C GLY A 81 -2.09 -8.10 10.73
N VAL A 82 -1.65 -8.02 11.99
CA VAL A 82 -0.26 -8.18 12.41
C VAL A 82 -0.19 -9.11 13.62
N ASP A 83 0.89 -9.88 13.76
CA ASP A 83 1.13 -10.69 14.94
C ASP A 83 1.53 -9.81 16.13
N VAL A 84 0.57 -9.52 17.01
CA VAL A 84 0.81 -8.66 18.18
C VAL A 84 1.96 -9.15 19.04
N LYS A 85 2.16 -10.47 19.22
CA LYS A 85 3.23 -10.99 20.07
C LYS A 85 4.60 -10.66 19.52
N LYS A 86 4.77 -10.72 18.20
CA LYS A 86 6.03 -10.35 17.52
C LYS A 86 6.33 -8.85 17.59
N PHE A 87 5.30 -8.01 17.61
CA PHE A 87 5.41 -6.56 17.59
C PHE A 87 5.14 -5.89 18.95
N THR A 88 5.03 -6.68 20.02
CA THR A 88 4.99 -6.18 21.39
C THR A 88 6.42 -6.08 21.91
N ALA A 89 6.86 -4.87 22.22
CA ALA A 89 8.08 -4.63 22.96
C ALA A 89 7.74 -4.38 24.43
N ASP A 90 8.64 -4.73 25.35
CA ASP A 90 8.49 -4.38 26.75
C ASP A 90 8.81 -2.87 26.90
N VAL A 91 7.77 -2.04 26.98
CA VAL A 91 7.86 -0.57 26.87
C VAL A 91 8.33 0.08 28.18
N GLN A 92 8.73 -0.70 29.20
CA GLN A 92 8.96 -0.22 30.56
C GLN A 92 10.05 0.85 30.71
N SER A 93 10.85 1.17 29.69
CA SER A 93 12.03 2.03 29.86
C SER A 93 12.23 3.18 28.86
N ARG A 94 11.19 3.64 28.13
CA ARG A 94 11.34 4.87 27.31
C ARG A 94 10.34 5.92 27.74
N ALA A 95 10.71 6.70 28.75
CA ALA A 95 10.20 8.07 28.84
C ALA A 95 10.48 8.73 27.48
N LEU A 96 9.44 9.21 26.80
CA LEU A 96 9.61 9.95 25.56
C LEU A 96 10.36 11.23 25.90
N ASP A 97 11.65 11.26 25.55
CA ASP A 97 12.43 12.49 25.58
C ASP A 97 11.86 13.42 24.51
N LYS A 98 11.04 14.38 24.95
CA LYS A 98 10.39 15.36 24.07
C LYS A 98 11.41 16.30 23.42
N GLU A 99 12.63 16.38 23.96
CA GLU A 99 13.71 17.19 23.41
C GLU A 99 14.49 16.43 22.32
N ASN A 100 14.38 15.10 22.26
CA ASN A 100 15.07 14.25 21.28
C ASN A 100 14.12 13.25 20.61
N VAL A 101 13.25 13.75 19.73
CA VAL A 101 12.29 12.92 19.00
C VAL A 101 12.97 12.24 17.80
N ILE A 102 12.85 10.92 17.72
CA ILE A 102 13.27 10.14 16.54
C ILE A 102 12.03 9.75 15.74
N LEU A 103 11.89 10.35 14.55
CA LEU A 103 10.92 9.94 13.55
C LEU A 103 11.50 8.78 12.74
N ILE A 104 10.75 7.71 12.56
CA ILE A 104 11.19 6.52 11.81
C ILE A 104 10.23 6.25 10.65
N THR A 105 10.76 5.98 9.47
CA THR A 105 10.00 5.40 8.34
C THR A 105 10.61 4.08 7.92
N THR A 106 9.77 3.05 7.77
CA THR A 106 10.15 1.72 7.30
C THR A 106 9.43 1.45 5.98
N SER A 107 9.99 1.87 4.85
CA SER A 107 9.30 1.78 3.57
C SER A 107 10.25 1.66 2.38
N ARG A 108 9.74 1.16 1.24
CA ARG A 108 10.47 1.23 -0.03
C ARG A 108 10.69 2.70 -0.40
N LEU A 109 11.87 3.04 -0.91
CA LEU A 109 12.19 4.41 -1.34
C LEU A 109 11.64 4.67 -2.76
N VAL A 110 10.33 4.86 -2.83
CA VAL A 110 9.55 5.12 -4.06
C VAL A 110 8.60 6.29 -3.85
N GLU A 111 8.21 6.95 -4.94
CA GLU A 111 7.49 8.24 -4.91
C GLU A 111 6.19 8.18 -4.07
N LYS A 112 5.39 7.13 -4.26
CA LYS A 112 4.11 6.94 -3.56
C LYS A 112 4.21 6.83 -2.03
N ASN A 113 5.41 6.59 -1.48
CA ASN A 113 5.61 6.48 -0.03
C ASN A 113 5.97 7.84 0.61
N GLY A 114 6.15 8.92 -0.17
CA GLY A 114 6.19 10.28 0.36
C GLY A 114 7.41 10.64 1.22
N ILE A 115 8.54 9.92 1.12
CA ILE A 115 9.73 10.18 1.96
C ILE A 115 10.27 11.60 1.73
N LYS A 116 10.15 12.12 0.51
CA LYS A 116 10.51 13.50 0.14
C LYS A 116 9.77 14.53 1.00
N ASP A 117 8.49 14.29 1.27
CA ASP A 117 7.65 15.18 2.07
C ASP A 117 8.09 15.16 3.54
N ILE A 118 8.45 13.99 4.05
CA ILE A 118 9.00 13.84 5.41
C ILE A 118 10.30 14.64 5.55
N ILE A 119 11.25 14.49 4.62
CA ILE A 119 12.53 15.20 4.66
C ILE A 119 12.31 16.72 4.59
N ASN A 120 11.41 17.18 3.72
CA ASN A 120 11.10 18.61 3.62
C ASN A 120 10.43 19.16 4.90
N ALA A 121 9.58 18.38 5.54
CA ALA A 121 8.91 18.77 6.78
C ALA A 121 9.88 18.97 7.95
N LEU A 122 11.04 18.29 7.96
CA LEU A 122 12.07 18.44 9.01
C LEU A 122 12.55 19.88 9.17
N LYS A 123 12.52 20.69 8.11
CA LYS A 123 12.89 22.11 8.16
C LYS A 123 12.02 22.91 9.14
N PHE A 124 10.84 22.41 9.46
CA PHE A 124 9.89 23.03 10.39
C PHE A 124 9.85 22.34 11.75
N LEU A 125 10.71 21.33 11.98
CA LEU A 125 10.70 20.46 13.16
C LEU A 125 12.10 20.45 13.82
N PRO A 126 12.43 21.45 14.66
CA PRO A 126 13.80 21.67 15.15
C PRO A 126 14.36 20.54 16.04
N ASN A 127 13.50 19.76 16.69
CA ASN A 127 13.89 18.73 17.67
C ASN A 127 13.64 17.29 17.16
N VAL A 128 13.55 17.10 15.84
CA VAL A 128 13.22 15.80 15.22
C VAL A 128 14.39 15.31 14.38
N LYS A 129 14.84 14.08 14.65
CA LYS A 129 15.78 13.33 13.81
C LYS A 129 15.01 12.27 13.01
N LEU A 130 15.28 12.16 11.72
CA LEU A 130 14.63 11.15 10.86
C LEU A 130 15.54 9.95 10.65
N ARG A 131 15.02 8.74 10.87
CA ARG A 131 15.62 7.47 10.46
C ARG A 131 14.83 6.84 9.33
N ILE A 132 15.50 6.60 8.21
CA ILE A 132 14.93 5.99 7.01
C ILE A 132 15.46 4.56 6.94
N LEU A 133 14.60 3.58 7.17
CA LEU A 133 14.90 2.15 7.06
C LEU A 133 14.27 1.62 5.78
N GLY A 134 15.09 1.30 4.80
CA GLY A 134 14.65 0.73 3.54
C GLY A 134 15.45 1.21 2.34
N ALA A 135 15.20 0.56 1.21
CA ALA A 135 15.92 0.81 -0.04
C ALA A 135 14.95 1.03 -1.18
N GLY A 136 15.43 1.61 -2.28
CA GLY A 136 14.64 1.80 -3.49
C GLY A 136 15.29 2.76 -4.49
N PRO A 137 14.66 2.93 -5.66
CA PRO A 137 15.23 3.72 -6.75
C PRO A 137 15.45 5.20 -6.40
N LEU A 138 14.73 5.75 -5.41
CA LEU A 138 14.88 7.15 -5.01
C LEU A 138 16.01 7.40 -4.00
N GLU A 139 16.76 6.38 -3.59
CA GLU A 139 17.74 6.51 -2.50
C GLU A 139 18.76 7.65 -2.72
N SER A 140 19.36 7.73 -3.91
CA SER A 140 20.35 8.77 -4.24
C SER A 140 19.74 10.17 -4.22
N GLU A 141 18.53 10.35 -4.75
CA GLU A 141 17.82 11.64 -4.72
C GLU A 141 17.51 12.06 -3.28
N LEU A 142 17.01 11.12 -2.46
CA LEU A 142 16.63 11.39 -1.07
C LEU A 142 17.86 11.73 -0.21
N LYS A 143 18.99 11.05 -0.41
CA LYS A 143 20.25 11.37 0.27
C LYS A 143 20.73 12.78 -0.07
N LEU A 144 20.67 13.17 -1.34
CA LEU A 144 20.99 14.53 -1.77
C LEU A 144 20.06 15.56 -1.12
N LEU A 145 18.76 15.31 -1.12
CA LEU A 145 17.76 16.19 -0.51
C LEU A 145 17.95 16.35 1.02
N ALA A 146 18.42 15.30 1.68
CA ALA A 146 18.67 15.27 3.11
C ALA A 146 19.97 15.98 3.54
N THR A 147 20.77 16.50 2.60
CA THR A 147 22.05 17.16 2.91
C THR A 147 21.84 18.34 3.87
N GLY A 148 22.56 18.31 5.00
CA GLY A 148 22.47 19.34 6.03
C GLY A 148 21.27 19.22 6.98
N LEU A 149 20.47 18.16 6.84
CA LEU A 149 19.34 17.85 7.73
C LEU A 149 19.67 16.69 8.67
N PRO A 150 19.01 16.57 9.83
CA PRO A 150 19.23 15.49 10.79
C PRO A 150 18.57 14.18 10.33
N VAL A 151 19.10 13.58 9.26
CA VAL A 151 18.57 12.36 8.63
C VAL A 151 19.64 11.26 8.61
N GLU A 152 19.22 10.06 9.01
CA GLU A 152 20.03 8.84 8.99
C GLU A 152 19.37 7.80 8.07
N PHE A 153 20.13 7.27 7.12
CA PHE A 153 19.70 6.15 6.25
C PHE A 153 20.30 4.86 6.80
N VAL A 154 19.45 3.86 7.04
CA VAL A 154 19.79 2.56 7.64
C VAL A 154 19.40 1.42 6.70
#